data_AF-A0A1D1V395-F1
#
_entry.id   AF-A0A1D1V395-F1
#
_cell.length_a   1.000
_cell.length_b   1.000
_cell.length_c   1.000
_cell.angle_alpha   90.00
_cell.angle_beta   90.00
_cell.angle_gamma   90.00
#
_symmetry.space_group_name_H-M   'P 1'
#
loop_
_entity.id
_entity.type
_entity.pdbx_description
1 polymer ?
#
loop_
_entity_poly.entity_id
_entity_poly.type
_entity_poly.pdbx_seq_one_letter_code
_entity_poly.pdbx_strand_id
1 'polypeptide(L)'
;MTQISSNVGNCIQWVNLGQAGLLSTYPSRNFAIISRNGGPGTPSPTCFSYPGMITQQEGRGQYVAIQAACLGNVRNVMRILSYLLGLRPEHNKPNRDSFITVNTAAATPSKVFLVPNYKPKRLFTSKRSFTLVKNSL
;
A
#
# COMPACT_ATOMS: atom_id res chain seq x y z
N MET A 1 -12.71 -4.00 6.86
CA MET A 1 -11.29 -4.42 6.94
C MET A 1 -11.13 -5.84 7.50
N THR A 2 -12.14 -6.42 8.15
CA THR A 2 -12.10 -7.79 8.69
C THR A 2 -11.78 -8.86 7.65
N GLN A 3 -12.25 -8.70 6.41
CA GLN A 3 -12.03 -9.68 5.35
C GLN A 3 -10.57 -9.73 4.84
N ILE A 4 -9.81 -8.64 4.87
CA ILE A 4 -8.38 -8.74 4.52
C ILE A 4 -7.60 -9.44 5.64
N SER A 5 -7.99 -9.21 6.91
CA SER A 5 -7.43 -9.92 8.06
C SER A 5 -7.70 -11.42 8.00
N SER A 6 -8.91 -11.86 7.61
CA SER A 6 -9.19 -13.29 7.43
C SER A 6 -8.37 -13.91 6.30
N ASN A 7 -8.26 -13.20 5.17
CA ASN A 7 -7.55 -13.71 3.99
C ASN A 7 -6.03 -13.89 4.21
N VAL A 8 -5.46 -13.17 5.19
CA VAL A 8 -4.05 -13.29 5.57
C VAL A 8 -3.85 -14.12 6.85
N GLY A 9 -4.83 -14.96 7.21
CA GLY A 9 -4.71 -15.88 8.35
C GLY A 9 -4.79 -15.20 9.72
N ASN A 10 -5.51 -14.07 9.82
CA ASN A 10 -5.74 -13.29 11.04
C ASN A 10 -4.48 -12.73 11.74
N CYS A 11 -3.30 -12.82 11.09
CA CYS A 11 -2.05 -12.27 11.65
C CYS A 11 -1.90 -10.76 11.52
N ILE A 12 -2.85 -10.08 10.85
CA ILE A 12 -2.82 -8.64 10.59
C ILE A 12 -4.07 -8.00 11.17
N GLN A 13 -3.86 -7.01 12.03
CA GLN A 13 -4.92 -6.23 12.65
C GLN A 13 -4.83 -4.78 12.20
N TRP A 14 -5.99 -4.21 11.89
CA TRP A 14 -6.12 -2.81 11.50
C TRP A 14 -6.69 -2.04 12.69
N VAL A 15 -5.83 -1.27 13.36
CA VAL A 15 -6.21 -0.45 14.52
C VAL A 15 -6.26 1.00 14.06
N ASN A 16 -7.35 1.70 14.36
CA ASN A 16 -7.48 3.13 14.10
C ASN A 16 -6.72 3.92 15.18
N LEU A 17 -5.79 4.79 14.76
CA LEU A 17 -5.12 5.71 15.68
C LEU A 17 -5.88 7.04 15.72
N GLY A 18 -6.50 7.36 16.86
CA GLY A 18 -6.96 8.72 17.13
C GLY A 18 -5.80 9.70 17.35
N GLN A 19 -6.08 10.99 17.48
CA GLN A 19 -5.07 12.03 17.79
C GLN A 19 -4.26 11.69 19.06
N ALA A 20 -4.90 11.12 20.08
CA ALA A 20 -4.21 10.63 21.28
C ALA A 20 -3.25 9.47 20.99
N GLY A 21 -3.57 8.58 20.05
CA GLY A 21 -2.71 7.47 19.64
C GLY A 21 -1.49 7.90 18.81
N LEU A 22 -1.58 9.07 18.15
CA LEU A 22 -0.46 9.70 17.45
C LEU A 22 0.50 10.41 18.44
N LEU A 23 -0.03 10.95 19.54
CA LEU A 23 0.72 11.80 20.48
C LEU A 23 1.21 11.08 21.75
N SER A 24 0.52 10.05 22.25
CA SER A 24 0.78 9.53 23.61
C SER A 24 1.37 8.13 23.70
N THR A 25 1.30 7.30 22.65
CA THR A 25 1.60 5.87 22.85
C THR A 25 2.89 5.39 22.21
N TYR A 26 3.36 5.94 21.08
CA TYR A 26 4.62 5.50 20.46
C TYR A 26 5.26 6.57 19.54
N PRO A 27 6.21 7.39 20.03
CA PRO A 27 6.87 8.44 19.23
C PRO A 27 7.74 7.91 18.06
N SER A 28 7.85 6.58 17.90
CA SER A 28 8.69 5.92 16.91
C SER A 28 7.97 4.85 16.07
N ARG A 29 6.63 4.84 16.05
CA ARG A 29 5.87 3.89 15.21
C ARG A 29 5.65 4.44 13.82
N ASN A 30 5.76 3.54 12.84
CA ASN A 30 5.36 3.81 11.49
C ASN A 30 3.89 3.47 11.31
N PHE A 31 3.13 4.40 10.76
CA PHE A 31 1.71 4.25 10.48
C PHE A 31 1.44 4.71 9.05
N ALA A 32 0.29 4.34 8.49
CA ALA A 32 -0.16 4.89 7.23
C ALA A 32 -1.43 5.72 7.38
N ILE A 33 -1.49 6.81 6.64
CA ILE A 33 -2.60 7.76 6.60
C ILE A 33 -3.37 7.52 5.31
N ILE A 34 -4.59 7.01 5.44
CA ILE A 34 -5.50 6.85 4.30
C ILE A 34 -6.27 8.15 4.12
N SER A 35 -6.12 8.77 2.96
CA SER A 35 -6.85 9.97 2.57
C SER A 35 -7.28 9.88 1.10
N ARG A 36 -8.19 10.77 0.68
CA ARG A 36 -8.55 10.89 -0.75
C ARG A 36 -7.42 11.50 -1.58
N ASN A 37 -6.61 12.36 -0.97
CA ASN A 37 -5.64 13.19 -1.69
C ASN A 37 -4.24 12.56 -1.72
N GLY A 38 -3.93 11.61 -0.84
CA GLY A 38 -2.62 10.96 -0.78
C GLY A 38 -1.54 11.80 -0.11
N GLY A 39 -1.91 12.83 0.67
CA GLY A 39 -0.99 13.71 1.38
C GLY A 39 -1.40 15.18 1.39
N PRO A 40 -0.63 16.04 2.06
CA PRO A 40 -0.74 17.49 1.90
C PRO A 40 -0.28 17.91 0.49
N GLY A 41 -1.01 18.84 -0.13
CA GLY A 41 -0.71 19.34 -1.49
C GLY A 41 -1.73 18.88 -2.53
N THR A 42 -1.27 18.78 -3.79
CA THR A 42 -2.12 18.45 -4.93
C THR A 42 -2.71 17.05 -4.77
N PRO A 43 -4.05 16.89 -4.86
CA PRO A 43 -4.68 15.58 -4.80
C PRO A 43 -4.12 14.66 -5.89
N SER A 44 -3.70 13.46 -5.50
CA SER A 44 -3.30 12.47 -6.49
C SER A 44 -4.47 12.14 -7.40
N PRO A 45 -4.32 12.10 -8.73
CA PRO A 45 -5.41 11.79 -9.66
C PRO A 45 -5.78 10.30 -9.66
N THR A 46 -5.05 9.47 -8.91
CA THR A 46 -5.23 8.01 -8.89
C THR A 46 -5.08 7.46 -7.49
N CYS A 47 -5.55 6.24 -7.27
CA CYS A 47 -5.33 5.55 -6.01
C CYS A 47 -4.00 4.81 -6.03
N PHE A 48 -3.21 5.01 -4.98
CA PHE A 48 -1.90 4.42 -4.87
C PHE A 48 -1.56 4.10 -3.43
N SER A 49 -0.62 3.18 -3.29
CA SER A 49 0.03 2.79 -2.05
C SER A 49 1.44 2.31 -2.38
N TYR A 50 2.36 2.48 -1.45
CA TYR A 50 3.72 1.96 -1.60
C TYR A 50 3.82 0.53 -1.05
N PRO A 51 4.57 -0.36 -1.73
CA PRO A 51 4.85 -1.69 -1.23
C PRO A 51 5.62 -1.66 0.09
N GLY A 52 4.96 -2.04 1.18
CA GLY A 52 5.53 -2.08 2.52
C GLY A 52 5.46 -0.73 3.20
N MET A 53 6.21 -0.62 4.29
CA MET A 53 6.28 0.58 5.11
C MET A 53 7.64 1.25 4.95
N ILE A 54 7.63 2.54 4.62
CA ILE A 54 8.81 3.38 4.45
C ILE A 54 9.20 3.95 5.82
N THR A 55 10.32 3.51 6.36
CA THR A 55 10.82 3.92 7.70
C THR A 55 11.47 5.30 7.72
N GLN A 56 11.78 5.87 6.55
CA GLN A 56 12.47 7.17 6.40
C GLN A 56 11.54 8.37 6.61
N GLN A 57 10.29 8.17 7.02
CA GLN A 57 9.31 9.25 7.16
C GLN A 57 9.27 9.88 8.55
N GLU A 58 10.22 9.55 9.44
CA GLU A 58 10.44 10.22 10.73
C GLU A 58 9.15 10.49 11.54
N GLY A 59 8.24 9.51 11.60
CA GLY A 59 6.97 9.64 12.33
C GLY A 59 5.89 10.50 11.64
N ARG A 60 6.10 10.96 10.40
CA ARG A 60 5.11 11.72 9.61
C ARG A 60 4.03 10.83 8.98
N GLY A 61 4.24 9.51 9.00
CA GLY A 61 3.32 8.52 8.45
C GLY A 61 3.32 8.44 6.92
N GLN A 62 2.98 7.25 6.43
CA GLN A 62 2.93 6.96 5.00
C GLN A 62 1.57 7.26 4.41
N TYR A 63 1.51 8.20 3.49
CA TYR A 63 0.25 8.54 2.84
C TYR A 63 -0.16 7.50 1.80
N VAL A 64 -1.46 7.24 1.78
CA VAL A 64 -2.14 6.35 0.85
C VAL A 64 -3.32 7.11 0.26
N ALA A 65 -3.43 7.11 -1.07
CA ALA A 65 -4.58 7.70 -1.75
C ALA A 65 -5.62 6.63 -2.04
N ILE A 66 -6.83 6.79 -1.47
CA ILE A 66 -8.01 6.00 -1.84
C ILE A 66 -9.13 6.98 -2.19
N GLN A 67 -9.32 7.20 -3.49
CA GLN A 67 -10.36 8.05 -4.04
C GLN A 67 -11.68 7.31 -4.22
N ALA A 68 -12.76 8.06 -4.44
CA ALA A 68 -14.09 7.52 -4.72
C ALA A 68 -14.10 6.52 -5.87
N ALA A 69 -13.33 6.77 -6.94
CA ALA A 69 -13.17 5.87 -8.07
C ALA A 69 -12.68 4.46 -7.68
N CYS A 70 -11.95 4.33 -6.56
CA CYS A 70 -11.43 3.05 -6.07
C CYS A 70 -12.31 2.39 -5.01
N LEU A 71 -13.31 3.10 -4.50
CA LEU A 71 -14.28 2.59 -3.54
C LEU A 71 -15.42 1.82 -4.22
N GLY A 72 -15.54 1.89 -5.55
CA GLY A 72 -16.57 1.16 -6.31
C GLY A 72 -16.47 -0.38 -6.19
N ASN A 73 -15.33 -0.92 -5.73
CA ASN A 73 -15.20 -2.34 -5.44
C ASN A 73 -14.29 -2.58 -4.22
N VAL A 74 -14.77 -3.35 -3.25
CA VAL A 74 -14.00 -3.75 -2.06
C VAL A 74 -12.67 -4.40 -2.42
N ARG A 75 -12.63 -5.18 -3.51
CA ARG A 75 -11.41 -5.83 -4.00
C ARG A 75 -10.32 -4.83 -4.41
N ASN A 76 -10.70 -3.67 -4.95
CA ASN A 76 -9.73 -2.62 -5.32
C ASN A 76 -9.11 -2.00 -4.07
N VAL A 77 -9.92 -1.73 -3.04
CA VAL A 77 -9.43 -1.26 -1.75
C VAL A 77 -8.49 -2.28 -1.12
N MET A 78 -8.86 -3.56 -1.12
CA MET A 78 -8.00 -4.64 -0.61
C MET A 78 -6.68 -4.75 -1.35
N ARG A 79 -6.68 -4.56 -2.67
CA ARG A 79 -5.46 -4.55 -3.48
C ARG A 79 -4.53 -3.40 -3.10
N ILE A 80 -5.07 -2.22 -2.80
CA ILE A 80 -4.27 -1.07 -2.36
C ILE A 80 -3.70 -1.33 -0.96
N LEU A 81 -4.52 -1.89 -0.06
CA LEU A 81 -4.11 -2.26 1.29
C LEU A 81 -3.08 -3.39 1.30
N SER A 82 -3.15 -4.36 0.37
CA SER A 82 -2.16 -5.43 0.28
C SER A 82 -0.78 -4.91 -0.11
N TYR A 83 -0.71 -3.82 -0.88
CA TYR A 83 0.57 -3.15 -1.13
C TYR A 83 1.18 -2.61 0.16
N LEU A 84 0.41 -2.09 1.12
CA LEU A 84 0.97 -1.67 2.41
C LEU A 84 1.63 -2.81 3.18
N LEU A 85 1.16 -4.04 2.97
CA LEU A 85 1.73 -5.25 3.56
C LEU A 85 3.02 -5.70 2.87
N GLY A 86 3.46 -5.00 1.81
CA GLY A 86 4.62 -5.36 1.01
C GLY A 86 4.33 -6.30 -0.15
N LEU A 87 3.07 -6.71 -0.33
CA LEU A 87 2.68 -7.53 -1.46
C LEU A 87 2.74 -6.71 -2.74
N ARG A 88 3.08 -7.36 -3.85
CA ARG A 88 3.12 -6.75 -5.19
C ARG A 88 2.23 -7.55 -6.12
N PRO A 89 1.85 -7.00 -7.28
CA PRO A 89 1.15 -7.78 -8.29
C PRO A 89 1.92 -9.05 -8.66
N GLU A 90 1.23 -10.18 -8.83
CA GLU A 90 1.86 -11.46 -9.13
C GLU A 90 2.62 -11.43 -10.46
N HIS A 91 2.15 -10.63 -11.43
CA HIS A 91 2.85 -10.42 -12.69
C HIS A 91 4.17 -9.66 -12.55
N ASN A 92 4.54 -9.17 -11.36
CA ASN A 92 5.86 -8.56 -11.12
C ASN A 92 6.85 -9.54 -10.46
N LYS A 93 6.48 -10.81 -10.30
CA LYS A 93 7.35 -11.80 -9.66
C LYS A 93 8.65 -12.02 -10.46
N PRO A 94 9.80 -12.27 -9.82
CA PRO A 94 11.08 -12.43 -10.52
C PRO A 94 11.08 -13.55 -11.57
N ASN A 95 10.31 -14.61 -11.35
CA ASN A 95 10.19 -15.76 -12.24
C ASN A 95 8.92 -15.75 -13.11
N ARG A 96 8.25 -14.59 -13.25
CA ARG A 96 6.99 -14.51 -14.01
C ARG A 96 7.12 -15.01 -15.43
N ASP A 97 8.26 -14.78 -16.08
CA ASP A 97 8.44 -15.01 -17.52
C ASP A 97 8.46 -16.52 -17.85
N SER A 98 8.54 -17.37 -16.81
CA SER A 98 8.34 -18.83 -16.92
C SER A 98 6.86 -19.25 -16.91
N PHE A 99 5.92 -18.35 -16.57
CA PHE A 99 4.50 -18.65 -16.42
C PHE A 99 3.58 -17.76 -17.26
N ILE A 100 4.02 -16.53 -17.59
CA ILE A 100 3.26 -15.58 -18.37
C ILE A 100 4.13 -14.91 -19.44
N THR A 101 3.54 -14.65 -20.60
CA THR A 101 4.16 -13.82 -21.64
C THR A 101 3.59 -12.41 -21.56
N VAL A 102 4.45 -11.43 -21.31
CA VAL A 102 4.07 -10.02 -21.30
C VAL A 102 4.14 -9.47 -22.73
N ASN A 103 3.00 -9.14 -23.33
CA ASN A 103 2.97 -8.40 -24.59
C ASN A 103 3.18 -6.90 -24.34
N THR A 104 4.43 -6.45 -24.34
CA THR A 104 4.77 -5.04 -24.14
C THR A 104 4.33 -4.15 -25.29
N ALA A 105 4.13 -4.68 -26.49
CA ALA A 105 3.67 -3.92 -27.65
C ALA A 105 2.19 -3.49 -27.54
N ALA A 106 1.39 -4.26 -26.79
CA ALA A 106 0.00 -3.91 -26.48
C ALA A 106 -0.14 -2.98 -25.27
N ALA A 107 0.95 -2.67 -24.56
CA ALA A 107 0.91 -1.79 -23.39
C ALA A 107 0.89 -0.32 -23.84
N THR A 108 0.01 0.49 -23.25
CA THR A 108 0.07 1.93 -23.46
C THR A 108 1.37 2.49 -22.86
N PRO A 109 2.01 3.50 -23.49
CA PRO A 109 3.31 4.02 -23.04
C PRO A 109 3.36 4.41 -21.56
N SER A 110 2.24 4.92 -21.03
CA SER A 110 2.07 5.32 -19.62
C SER A 110 1.94 4.15 -18.63
N LYS A 111 1.79 2.91 -19.09
CA LYS A 111 1.65 1.71 -18.25
C LYS A 111 2.84 0.76 -18.33
N VAL A 112 3.80 1.01 -19.22
CA VAL A 112 5.01 0.18 -19.39
C VAL A 112 5.82 0.09 -18.08
N PHE A 113 5.81 1.13 -17.26
CA PHE A 113 6.51 1.17 -15.96
C PHE A 113 5.89 0.26 -14.88
N LEU A 114 4.69 -0.30 -15.11
CA LEU A 114 4.00 -1.21 -14.18
C LEU A 114 4.40 -2.68 -14.37
N VAL A 115 5.23 -2.95 -15.37
CA VAL A 115 5.61 -4.30 -15.82
C VAL A 115 7.07 -4.71 -15.58
N PRO A 116 7.95 -3.98 -14.86
CA PRO A 116 9.29 -4.50 -14.60
C PRO A 116 9.26 -5.67 -13.61
N ASN A 117 10.13 -6.65 -13.83
CA ASN A 117 10.36 -7.74 -12.87
C ASN A 117 10.87 -7.15 -11.55
N TYR A 118 10.26 -7.59 -10.45
CA TYR A 118 10.72 -7.26 -9.11
C TYR A 118 12.11 -7.86 -8.88
N LYS A 119 13.04 -7.05 -8.35
CA LYS A 119 14.39 -7.50 -7.96
C LYS A 119 14.53 -7.46 -6.43
N PRO A 120 14.46 -8.61 -5.73
CA PRO A 120 14.38 -8.66 -4.27
C PRO A 120 15.64 -8.13 -3.56
N LYS A 121 16.81 -8.15 -4.22
CA LYS A 121 18.09 -7.68 -3.63
C LYS A 121 18.18 -6.16 -3.38
N ARG A 122 17.11 -5.39 -3.60
CA ARG A 122 17.14 -3.91 -3.50
C ARG A 122 16.26 -3.29 -2.42
N LEU A 123 15.51 -4.06 -1.62
CA LEU A 123 14.62 -3.46 -0.60
C LEU A 123 14.71 -4.16 0.75
N PHE A 124 14.96 -3.32 1.77
CA PHE A 124 15.18 -3.67 3.17
C PHE A 124 13.97 -4.38 3.80
N THR A 125 14.28 -5.47 4.49
CA THR A 125 13.39 -6.23 5.37
C THR A 125 13.13 -5.44 6.65
N SER A 126 11.88 -5.15 6.97
CA SER A 126 11.48 -4.85 8.36
C SER A 126 10.18 -5.57 8.68
N LYS A 127 10.30 -6.72 9.37
CA LYS A 127 9.21 -7.40 10.07
C LYS A 127 8.75 -6.53 11.25
N ARG A 128 7.87 -5.55 11.05
CA ARG A 128 7.18 -4.87 12.16
C ARG A 128 5.72 -4.63 11.82
N SER A 129 4.85 -4.90 12.79
CA SER A 129 3.39 -4.81 12.69
C SER A 129 2.92 -3.44 12.20
N PHE A 130 1.93 -3.49 11.32
CA PHE A 130 1.31 -2.36 10.64
C PHE A 130 0.15 -1.77 11.43
N THR A 131 -0.09 -0.45 11.34
CA THR A 131 -1.23 0.21 11.98
C THR A 131 -1.76 1.35 11.09
N LEU A 132 -3.09 1.45 10.91
CA LEU A 132 -3.73 2.38 9.97
C LEU A 132 -4.40 3.56 10.66
N VAL A 133 -4.34 4.72 10.03
CA VAL A 133 -5.13 5.89 10.41
C VAL A 133 -6.15 6.17 9.30
N LYS A 134 -7.43 6.18 9.67
CA LYS A 134 -8.51 6.67 8.80
C LYS A 134 -8.87 8.07 9.26
N ASN A 135 -8.53 9.09 8.46
CA ASN A 135 -9.08 10.44 8.66
C ASN A 135 -10.40 10.54 7.88
N SER A 136 -11.48 10.77 8.63
CA SER A 136 -12.81 11.04 8.10
C SER A 136 -12.90 12.54 7.78
N LEU A 137 -13.04 12.87 6.49
CA LEU A 137 -13.70 14.08 6.02
C LEU A 137 -14.88 13.63 5.15
#